data_AF-A0A9E5EVF6-F1
#
_entry.id   AF-A0A9E5EVF6-F1
#
_cell.length_a   1.000
_cell.length_b   1.000
_cell.length_c   1.000
_cell.angle_alpha   90.00
_cell.angle_beta   90.00
_cell.angle_gamma   90.00
#
_symmetry.space_group_name_H-M   'P 1'
#
loop_
_entity.id
_entity.type
_entity.pdbx_description
1 polymer ?
#
loop_
_entity_poly.entity_id
_entity_poly.type
_entity_poly.pdbx_seq_one_letter_code
_entity_poly.pdbx_strand_id
1 'polypeptide(L)'
;MKLVESTWEDVHNLDKNTPIVIPIAAIEQHGRHLPVSVDSMLCGEVIRRVSDTLHGKVLFAPLTWFGNSHHHMDFAGTLSANPRLYLDMLNNLADNFIDHGFKRIVF
;
A
#
# COMPACT_ATOMS: atom_id res chain seq x y z
N MET A 1 11.16 -3.71 7.51
CA MET A 1 10.91 -5.11 7.10
C MET A 1 9.83 -5.08 6.04
N LYS A 2 9.91 -5.88 4.98
CA LYS A 2 8.84 -5.96 3.95
C LYS A 2 8.07 -7.27 4.12
N LEU A 3 6.74 -7.18 4.12
CA LEU A 3 5.86 -8.32 4.34
C LEU A 3 6.09 -9.43 3.31
N VAL A 4 6.26 -9.06 2.03
CA VAL A 4 6.44 -10.01 0.92
C VAL A 4 7.76 -10.76 0.94
N GLU A 5 8.72 -10.31 1.75
CA GLU A 5 10.03 -10.94 1.94
C GLU A 5 10.10 -11.72 3.26
N SER A 6 9.03 -11.70 4.07
CA SER A 6 8.99 -12.27 5.42
C SER A 6 8.25 -13.61 5.44
N THR A 7 8.66 -14.52 6.31
CA THR A 7 7.84 -15.69 6.66
C THR A 7 6.70 -15.27 7.59
N TRP A 8 5.67 -16.11 7.72
CA TRP A 8 4.59 -15.83 8.67
C TRP A 8 5.10 -15.83 10.12
N GLU A 9 6.12 -16.63 10.44
CA GLU A 9 6.76 -16.67 11.77
C GLU A 9 7.48 -15.36 12.09
N ASP A 10 8.18 -14.76 11.11
CA ASP A 10 8.82 -13.45 11.28
C ASP A 10 7.78 -12.40 11.69
N VAL A 11 6.64 -12.36 10.98
CA VAL A 11 5.54 -11.43 11.25
C VAL A 11 4.85 -11.73 12.57
N HIS A 12 4.67 -13.01 12.91
CA HIS A 12 4.09 -13.44 14.17
C HIS A 12 4.93 -12.96 15.36
N ASN A 13 6.25 -13.05 15.25
CA ASN A 13 7.20 -12.71 16.31
C ASN A 13 7.51 -11.20 16.44
N LEU A 14 7.07 -10.36 15.49
CA LEU A 14 7.19 -8.91 15.61
C LEU A 14 6.42 -8.37 16.83
N ASP A 15 7.00 -7.35 17.48
CA ASP A 15 6.27 -6.52 18.46
C ASP A 15 5.02 -5.94 17.79
N LYS A 16 3.84 -6.18 18.38
CA LYS A 16 2.56 -5.73 17.84
C LYS A 16 2.34 -4.21 17.93
N ASN A 17 3.26 -3.49 18.58
CA ASN A 17 3.34 -2.03 18.50
C ASN A 17 4.21 -1.53 17.32
N THR A 18 4.83 -2.42 16.55
CA THR A 18 5.50 -2.07 15.29
C THR A 18 4.47 -1.52 14.31
N PRO A 19 4.64 -0.30 13.77
CA PRO A 19 3.75 0.24 12.76
C PRO A 19 3.74 -0.61 11.48
N ILE A 20 2.54 -0.87 10.98
CA ILE A 20 2.31 -1.37 9.62
C ILE A 20 2.06 -0.17 8.71
N VAL A 21 2.82 -0.08 7.62
CA VAL A 21 2.57 0.89 6.55
C VAL A 21 1.95 0.16 5.38
N ILE A 22 0.74 0.56 4.99
CA ILE A 22 -0.03 0.06 3.84
C ILE A 22 0.07 1.11 2.72
N PRO A 23 1.09 1.03 1.88
CA PRO A 23 1.31 2.03 0.84
C PRO A 23 0.21 2.06 -0.22
N ILE A 24 -0.48 3.20 -0.32
CA ILE A 24 -1.53 3.47 -1.30
C ILE A 24 -0.98 4.20 -2.53
N ALA A 25 -1.44 3.80 -3.72
CA ALA A 25 -1.16 4.45 -5.00
C ALA A 25 -2.36 4.28 -5.96
N ALA A 26 -2.16 4.62 -7.23
CA ALA A 26 -3.13 4.42 -8.30
C ALA A 26 -2.46 4.07 -9.64
N ILE A 27 -3.33 3.75 -10.62
CA ILE A 27 -3.03 3.68 -12.05
C ILE A 27 -3.99 4.64 -12.76
N GLU A 28 -3.51 5.83 -13.13
CA GLU A 28 -4.32 6.93 -13.64
C GLU A 28 -3.56 7.83 -14.61
N GLN A 29 -4.28 8.57 -15.44
CA GLN A 29 -3.67 9.47 -16.42
C GLN A 29 -2.76 10.52 -15.74
N HIS A 30 -1.62 10.79 -16.36
CA HIS A 30 -0.66 11.82 -15.92
C HIS A 30 -0.28 12.75 -17.08
N GLY A 31 -1.27 13.09 -17.91
CA GLY A 31 -1.08 13.83 -19.15
C GLY A 31 -0.33 13.05 -20.24
N ARG A 32 0.09 13.76 -21.30
CA ARG A 32 0.65 13.14 -22.52
C ARG A 32 2.09 12.66 -22.41
N HIS A 33 2.78 12.96 -21.32
CA HIS A 33 4.23 12.86 -21.21
C HIS A 33 4.70 11.89 -20.13
N LEU A 34 3.77 11.31 -19.36
CA LEU A 34 4.09 10.39 -18.28
C LEU A 34 3.28 9.10 -18.41
N PRO A 35 3.83 7.97 -17.91
CA PRO A 35 3.07 6.72 -17.79
C PRO A 35 1.88 6.85 -16.82
N VAL A 36 0.90 5.96 -16.95
CA VAL A 36 -0.26 5.91 -16.03
C VAL A 36 0.08 5.40 -14.62
N SER A 37 1.31 4.91 -14.41
CA SER A 37 1.74 4.26 -13.17
C SER A 37 2.58 5.15 -12.26
N VAL A 38 2.59 6.47 -12.49
CA VAL A 38 3.48 7.41 -11.78
C VAL A 38 3.31 7.30 -10.26
N ASP A 39 2.09 7.25 -9.75
CA ASP A 39 1.84 7.14 -8.30
C ASP A 39 2.48 5.89 -7.71
N SER A 40 2.30 4.75 -8.40
CA SER A 40 2.88 3.47 -7.98
C SER A 40 4.40 3.49 -8.04
N MET A 41 4.98 4.13 -9.05
CA MET A 41 6.43 4.28 -9.19
C MET A 41 7.02 5.14 -8.06
N LEU A 42 6.40 6.29 -7.78
CA LEU A 42 6.87 7.23 -6.76
C LEU A 42 6.73 6.64 -5.36
N CYS A 43 5.55 6.11 -5.04
CA CYS A 43 5.29 5.50 -3.73
C CYS A 43 6.22 4.29 -3.50
N GLY A 44 6.32 3.40 -4.49
CA GLY A 44 7.22 2.26 -4.46
C GLY A 44 8.70 2.64 -4.25
N GLU A 45 9.17 3.70 -4.93
CA GLU A 45 10.56 4.16 -4.79
C GLU A 45 10.84 4.79 -3.43
N VAL A 46 9.89 5.55 -2.86
CA VAL A 46 10.00 6.05 -1.49
C VAL A 46 10.16 4.89 -0.52
N ILE A 47 9.27 3.89 -0.58
CA ILE A 47 9.32 2.70 0.29
C ILE A 47 10.64 1.97 0.13
N ARG A 48 11.10 1.75 -1.10
CA ARG A 48 12.37 1.07 -1.39
C ARG A 48 13.56 1.78 -0.78
N ARG A 49 13.58 3.11 -0.78
CA ARG A 49 14.69 3.89 -0.19
C ARG A 49 14.65 3.92 1.33
N VAL A 50 13.45 3.99 1.93
CA VAL A 50 13.31 4.08 3.39
C VAL A 50 13.31 2.72 4.07
N SER A 51 13.03 1.62 3.35
CA SER A 51 12.87 0.28 3.94
C SER A 51 14.10 -0.18 4.69
N ASP A 52 15.28 0.14 4.16
CA ASP A 52 16.56 -0.28 4.74
C ASP A 52 16.86 0.54 6.01
N THR A 53 16.59 1.84 5.98
CA THR A 53 16.77 2.74 7.14
C THR A 53 15.76 2.45 8.25
N LEU A 54 14.56 1.98 7.91
CA LEU A 54 13.47 1.67 8.84
C LEU A 54 13.36 0.15 9.16
N HIS A 55 14.40 -0.63 8.82
CA HIS A 55 14.42 -2.05 9.12
C HIS A 55 14.24 -2.31 10.63
N GLY A 56 13.35 -3.25 10.98
CA GLY A 56 13.00 -3.60 12.36
C GLY A 56 12.08 -2.61 13.06
N LYS A 57 11.87 -1.42 12.49
CA LYS A 57 11.03 -0.35 13.08
C LYS A 57 9.65 -0.26 12.46
N VAL A 58 9.50 -0.70 11.21
CA VAL A 58 8.27 -0.66 10.42
C VAL A 58 8.16 -1.95 9.61
N LEU A 59 6.93 -2.47 9.49
CA LEU A 59 6.57 -3.50 8.53
C LEU A 59 5.83 -2.84 7.35
N PHE A 60 6.38 -2.95 6.15
CA PHE A 60 5.76 -2.46 4.93
C PHE A 60 4.92 -3.57 4.30
N ALA A 61 3.61 -3.33 4.14
CA ALA A 61 2.73 -4.18 3.35
C ALA A 61 2.99 -3.97 1.83
N PRO A 62 2.47 -4.85 0.96
CA PRO A 62 2.59 -4.67 -0.48
C PRO A 62 1.97 -3.35 -0.96
N LEU A 63 2.55 -2.76 -2.00
CA LEU A 63 1.99 -1.60 -2.70
C LEU A 63 0.59 -1.89 -3.24
N THR A 64 -0.41 -1.12 -2.80
CA THR A 64 -1.76 -1.19 -3.35
C THR A 64 -1.84 -0.24 -4.55
N TRP A 65 -1.53 -0.77 -5.74
CA TRP A 65 -1.53 -0.02 -7.00
C TRP A 65 -2.93 0.27 -7.54
N PHE A 66 -3.94 -0.52 -7.14
CA PHE A 66 -5.31 -0.32 -7.56
C PHE A 66 -6.03 0.64 -6.59
N GLY A 67 -6.37 1.82 -7.08
CA GLY A 67 -6.95 2.91 -6.28
C GLY A 67 -8.37 3.30 -6.72
N ASN A 68 -8.84 4.43 -6.21
CA ASN A 68 -10.07 5.09 -6.65
C ASN A 68 -9.74 6.38 -7.41
N SER A 69 -9.69 6.28 -8.73
CA SER A 69 -9.31 7.36 -9.65
C SER A 69 -10.44 7.68 -10.63
N HIS A 70 -11.70 7.62 -10.16
CA HIS A 70 -12.86 7.63 -11.06
C HIS A 70 -12.98 8.92 -11.88
N HIS A 71 -12.46 10.03 -11.34
CA HIS A 71 -12.38 11.32 -12.01
C HIS A 71 -11.37 11.35 -13.19
N HIS A 72 -10.58 10.29 -13.38
CA HIS A 72 -9.66 10.10 -14.50
C HIS A 72 -10.16 9.09 -15.55
N MET A 73 -11.42 8.61 -15.44
CA MET A 73 -11.97 7.58 -16.34
C MET A 73 -12.23 8.05 -17.78
N ASP A 74 -12.21 9.36 -18.03
CA ASP A 74 -12.28 9.91 -19.39
C ASP A 74 -11.04 9.58 -20.24
N PHE A 75 -9.99 9.04 -19.62
CA PHE A 75 -8.70 8.74 -20.26
C PHE A 75 -8.41 7.24 -20.23
N ALA A 76 -8.13 6.67 -21.41
CA ALA A 76 -7.80 5.25 -21.54
C ALA A 76 -6.53 4.89 -20.74
N GLY A 77 -6.58 3.77 -20.01
CA GLY A 77 -5.50 3.27 -19.17
C GLY A 77 -5.69 3.51 -17.67
N THR A 78 -6.61 4.40 -17.26
CA THR A 78 -7.00 4.54 -15.85
C THR A 78 -7.70 3.28 -15.34
N LEU A 79 -7.28 2.79 -14.17
CA LEU A 79 -7.96 1.73 -13.43
C LEU A 79 -8.52 2.32 -12.14
N SER A 80 -9.84 2.28 -11.97
CA SER A 80 -10.50 2.80 -10.77
C SER A 80 -11.44 1.78 -10.17
N ALA A 81 -11.25 1.50 -8.88
CA ALA A 81 -12.22 0.82 -8.05
C ALA A 81 -13.47 1.70 -7.84
N ASN A 82 -14.61 1.09 -7.53
CA ASN A 82 -15.74 1.83 -6.97
C ASN A 82 -15.36 2.37 -5.57
N PRO A 83 -15.75 3.60 -5.18
CA PRO A 83 -15.34 4.18 -3.90
C PRO A 83 -15.70 3.34 -2.67
N ARG A 84 -16.90 2.74 -2.64
CA ARG A 84 -17.33 1.90 -1.50
C ARG A 84 -16.51 0.62 -1.43
N LEU A 85 -16.38 -0.08 -2.55
CA LEU A 85 -15.57 -1.30 -2.63
C LEU A 85 -14.10 -1.04 -2.27
N TYR A 86 -13.56 0.12 -2.65
CA TYR A 86 -12.20 0.50 -2.32
C TYR A 86 -12.01 0.72 -0.81
N LEU A 87 -12.92 1.47 -0.18
CA LEU A 87 -12.90 1.66 1.28
C LEU A 87 -13.09 0.33 2.02
N ASP A 88 -14.02 -0.51 1.57
CA ASP A 88 -14.24 -1.84 2.16
C ASP A 88 -12.98 -2.70 2.07
N MET A 89 -12.28 -2.68 0.93
CA MET A 89 -11.01 -3.38 0.76
C MET A 89 -9.93 -2.85 1.71
N LEU A 90 -9.76 -1.53 1.82
CA LEU A 90 -8.76 -0.92 2.72
C LEU A 90 -9.05 -1.24 4.19
N ASN A 91 -10.33 -1.18 4.60
CA ASN A 91 -10.74 -1.56 5.94
C ASN A 91 -10.42 -3.03 6.22
N ASN A 92 -10.77 -3.94 5.31
CA ASN A 92 -10.45 -5.37 5.46
C ASN A 92 -8.93 -5.62 5.51
N LEU A 93 -8.12 -4.86 4.77
CA LEU A 93 -6.66 -4.95 4.89
C LEU A 93 -6.17 -4.54 6.29
N ALA A 94 -6.72 -3.47 6.86
CA ALA A 94 -6.41 -3.09 8.23
C ALA A 94 -6.90 -4.14 9.24
N ASP A 95 -8.13 -4.62 9.10
CA ASP A 95 -8.74 -5.63 9.97
C ASP A 95 -7.87 -6.90 10.04
N ASN A 96 -7.34 -7.37 8.91
CA ASN A 96 -6.40 -8.50 8.90
C ASN A 96 -5.18 -8.27 9.82
N PHE A 97 -4.59 -7.06 9.81
CA PHE A 97 -3.45 -6.76 10.71
C PHE A 97 -3.89 -6.59 12.16
N ILE A 98 -5.07 -6.04 12.40
CA ILE A 98 -5.67 -5.93 13.73
C ILE A 98 -5.91 -7.32 14.32
N ASP A 99 -6.44 -8.26 13.52
CA ASP A 99 -6.67 -9.66 13.90
C ASP A 99 -5.35 -10.39 14.24
N HIS A 100 -4.26 -10.03 13.55
CA HIS A 100 -2.90 -10.49 13.90
C HIS A 100 -2.29 -9.77 15.12
N GLY A 101 -3.03 -8.87 15.74
CA GLY A 101 -2.70 -8.18 17.00
C GLY A 101 -2.03 -6.81 16.84
N PHE A 102 -1.74 -6.35 15.62
CA PHE A 102 -1.08 -5.06 15.39
C PHE A 102 -1.98 -3.88 15.77
N LYS A 103 -1.39 -2.83 16.33
CA LYS A 103 -2.15 -1.69 16.90
C LYS A 103 -1.94 -0.36 16.18
N ARG A 104 -0.98 -0.31 15.25
CA ARG A 104 -0.56 0.93 14.59
C ARG A 104 -0.54 0.68 13.09
N ILE A 105 -1.54 1.21 12.41
CA ILE A 105 -1.72 1.06 10.97
C ILE A 105 -1.67 2.46 10.36
N VAL A 106 -0.85 2.61 9.33
CA VAL A 106 -0.68 3.83 8.56
C VAL A 106 -0.95 3.48 7.11
N PHE A 107 -1.84 4.25 6.47
CA PHE A 107 -2.06 4.20 5.03
C PHE A 107 -1.25 5.31 4.36
#